data_AF-A0A520A735-F1
#
_entry.id   AF-A0A520A735-F1
#
_cell.length_a   1.000
_cell.length_b   1.000
_cell.length_c   1.000
_cell.angle_alpha   90.00
_cell.angle_beta   90.00
_cell.angle_gamma   90.00
#
_symmetry.space_group_name_H-M   'P 1'
#
loop_
_entity.id
_entity.type
_entity.pdbx_description
1 polymer ?
#
loop_
_entity_poly.entity_id
_entity_poly.type
_entity_poly.pdbx_seq_one_letter_code
_entity_poly.pdbx_strand_id
1 'polypeptide(L)'
;MKIQIINGPNLNLLGVREPGVYGSQTFEDYFQTLKQLYSIVDLHYFQSNVEGELINKLHETGFEFDGIIFNGGGFTHTSVAIADAIKAINTPVVEVHISNIYSREEYRHISLTGGGCKGVLTGFG
;
A
#
# COMPACT_ATOMS: atom_id res chain seq x y z
N MET A 1 -9.51 -13.40 -10.29
CA MET A 1 -8.51 -13.04 -9.28
C MET A 1 -8.92 -11.70 -8.66
N LYS A 2 -9.10 -11.65 -7.34
CA LYS A 2 -9.44 -10.45 -6.56
C LYS A 2 -8.19 -9.89 -5.91
N ILE A 3 -7.84 -8.65 -6.22
CA ILE A 3 -6.70 -7.95 -5.63
C ILE A 3 -7.17 -6.67 -4.96
N GLN A 4 -6.78 -6.48 -3.71
CA GLN A 4 -7.02 -5.25 -2.97
C GLN A 4 -5.77 -4.39 -2.96
N ILE A 5 -5.90 -3.11 -3.33
CA ILE A 5 -4.87 -2.10 -3.10
C ILE A 5 -5.25 -1.32 -1.84
N ILE A 6 -4.35 -1.23 -0.87
CA ILE A 6 -4.53 -0.52 0.39
C ILE A 6 -3.43 0.54 0.53
N ASN A 7 -3.83 1.81 0.53
CA ASN A 7 -2.94 2.95 0.70
C ASN A 7 -3.13 3.59 2.07
N GLY A 8 -2.02 3.75 2.78
CA GLY A 8 -1.96 4.41 4.09
C GLY A 8 -1.93 5.94 4.00
N PRO A 9 -1.45 6.59 5.07
CA PRO A 9 -1.58 8.03 5.24
C PRO A 9 -0.79 8.83 4.20
N ASN A 10 -1.37 9.98 3.83
CA ASN A 10 -0.86 10.97 2.87
C ASN A 10 -0.87 10.53 1.40
N LEU A 11 -1.18 9.27 1.08
CA LEU A 11 -1.21 8.81 -0.31
C LEU A 11 -2.44 9.33 -1.08
N ASN A 12 -3.46 9.81 -0.38
CA ASN A 12 -4.54 10.60 -1.00
C ASN A 12 -4.07 11.97 -1.54
N LEU A 13 -2.85 12.40 -1.22
CA LEU A 13 -2.27 13.66 -1.69
C LEU A 13 -1.35 13.50 -2.90
N LEU A 14 -1.27 12.30 -3.48
CA LEU A 14 -0.57 12.07 -4.74
C LEU A 14 -1.14 12.97 -5.84
N GLY A 15 -0.27 13.55 -6.66
CA GLY A 15 -0.65 14.52 -7.69
C GLY A 15 -0.74 15.98 -7.21
N VAL A 16 -0.88 16.22 -5.91
CA VAL A 16 -0.98 17.58 -5.32
C VAL A 16 0.30 17.99 -4.59
N ARG A 17 0.99 17.03 -3.96
CA ARG A 17 2.20 17.26 -3.17
C ARG A 17 3.45 16.83 -3.95
N GLU A 18 4.48 17.68 -3.95
CA GLU A 18 5.81 17.40 -4.54
C GLU A 18 5.72 16.78 -5.96
N PRO A 19 5.07 17.44 -6.94
CA PRO A 19 4.79 16.87 -8.26
C PRO A 19 6.04 16.45 -9.05
N GLY A 20 7.22 17.01 -8.74
CA GLY A 20 8.49 16.56 -9.32
C GLY A 20 8.96 15.18 -8.84
N VAL A 21 8.43 14.67 -7.73
CA VAL A 21 8.76 13.36 -7.14
C VAL A 21 7.65 12.34 -7.41
N TYR A 22 6.37 12.75 -7.37
CA TYR A 22 5.23 11.81 -7.42
C TYR A 22 4.34 11.95 -8.67
N GLY A 23 4.64 12.86 -9.58
CA GLY A 23 3.78 13.19 -10.73
C GLY A 23 2.55 14.02 -10.35
N SER A 24 1.72 14.37 -11.34
CA SER A 24 0.53 15.23 -11.18
C SER A 24 -0.80 14.46 -11.19
N GLN A 25 -0.77 13.13 -11.24
CA GLN A 25 -1.97 12.30 -11.33
C GLN A 25 -2.40 11.85 -9.92
N THR A 26 -3.71 11.92 -9.63
CA THR A 26 -4.26 11.35 -8.39
C THR A 26 -4.22 9.82 -8.46
N PHE A 27 -4.21 9.16 -7.29
CA PHE A 27 -4.25 7.70 -7.30
C PHE A 27 -5.57 7.18 -7.87
N GLU A 28 -6.68 7.86 -7.60
CA GLU A 28 -8.01 7.50 -8.06
C GLU A 28 -8.10 7.52 -9.59
N ASP A 29 -7.48 8.51 -10.25
CA ASP A 29 -7.38 8.56 -11.71
C ASP A 29 -6.51 7.42 -12.24
N TYR A 30 -5.35 7.18 -11.62
CA TYR A 30 -4.45 6.09 -12.00
C TYR A 30 -5.10 4.72 -11.81
N PHE A 31 -5.93 4.56 -10.78
CA PHE A 31 -6.68 3.34 -10.51
C PHE A 31 -7.66 3.01 -11.64
N GLN A 32 -8.29 4.00 -12.28
CA GLN A 32 -9.11 3.74 -13.47
C GLN A 32 -8.29 3.20 -14.64
N THR A 33 -7.07 3.71 -14.84
CA THR A 33 -6.13 3.17 -15.83
C THR A 33 -5.75 1.72 -15.50
N LEU A 34 -5.47 1.39 -14.23
CA LEU A 34 -5.19 0.03 -13.80
C LEU A 34 -6.35 -0.93 -14.08
N LYS A 35 -7.58 -0.52 -13.78
CA LYS A 35 -8.78 -1.33 -14.08
C LYS A 35 -8.94 -1.62 -15.56
N GLN A 36 -8.59 -0.67 -16.43
CA GLN A 36 -8.63 -0.87 -17.87
C GLN A 36 -7.52 -1.80 -18.36
N LEU A 37 -6.29 -1.61 -17.86
CA LEU A 37 -5.12 -2.41 -18.25
C LEU A 37 -5.24 -3.86 -17.79
N TYR A 38 -5.84 -4.08 -16.63
CA TYR A 38 -6.01 -5.40 -16.00
C TYR A 38 -7.49 -5.78 -15.89
N SER A 39 -8.25 -5.66 -16.98
CA SER A 39 -9.71 -5.88 -17.00
C SER A 39 -10.19 -7.28 -16.59
N ILE A 40 -9.30 -8.28 -16.61
CA ILE A 40 -9.58 -9.65 -16.15
C ILE A 40 -9.36 -9.83 -14.63
N VAL A 41 -8.78 -8.84 -13.96
CA VAL A 41 -8.54 -8.81 -12.52
C VAL A 41 -9.61 -7.96 -11.85
N ASP A 42 -10.23 -8.51 -10.81
CA ASP A 42 -11.17 -7.77 -9.98
C ASP A 42 -10.36 -6.90 -8.98
N LEU A 43 -10.08 -5.66 -9.40
CA LEU A 43 -9.29 -4.70 -8.63
C LEU A 43 -10.18 -3.87 -7.70
N HIS A 44 -9.78 -3.85 -6.43
CA HIS A 44 -10.39 -3.04 -5.36
C HIS A 44 -9.38 -2.05 -4.81
N TYR A 45 -9.86 -0.91 -4.32
CA TYR A 45 -9.02 0.15 -3.77
C TYR A 45 -9.59 0.70 -2.47
N PHE A 46 -8.71 0.95 -1.52
CA PHE A 46 -9.02 1.57 -0.24
C PHE A 46 -7.86 2.45 0.19
N GLN A 47 -8.16 3.62 0.74
CA GLN A 47 -7.17 4.53 1.32
C GLN A 47 -7.69 5.05 2.65
N SER A 48 -6.80 5.16 3.63
CA SER A 48 -7.10 5.87 4.87
C SER A 48 -5.86 6.49 5.51
N ASN A 49 -6.07 7.61 6.19
CA ASN A 49 -5.08 8.23 7.07
C ASN A 49 -5.13 7.67 8.50
N VAL A 50 -6.12 6.83 8.83
CA VAL A 50 -6.39 6.30 10.16
C VAL A 50 -5.86 4.87 10.25
N GLU A 51 -4.91 4.63 11.15
CA GLU A 51 -4.26 3.32 11.33
C GLU A 51 -5.27 2.18 11.52
N GLY A 52 -6.25 2.37 12.42
CA GLY A 52 -7.28 1.36 12.70
C GLY A 52 -8.15 1.01 11.50
N GLU A 53 -8.39 1.94 10.57
CA GLU A 53 -9.16 1.66 9.36
C GLU A 53 -8.36 0.78 8.38
N LEU A 54 -7.05 0.97 8.30
CA LEU A 54 -6.18 0.09 7.51
C LEU A 54 -6.16 -1.32 8.10
N ILE A 55 -6.09 -1.45 9.43
CA ILE A 55 -6.17 -2.75 10.12
C ILE A 55 -7.51 -3.43 9.83
N ASN A 56 -8.61 -2.70 9.96
CA ASN A 56 -9.94 -3.23 9.65
C ASN A 56 -10.02 -3.72 8.21
N LYS A 57 -9.47 -2.95 7.26
CA LYS A 57 -9.48 -3.36 5.84
C LYS A 57 -8.60 -4.58 5.57
N LEU A 58 -7.45 -4.69 6.23
CA LEU A 58 -6.60 -5.88 6.18
C LEU A 58 -7.36 -7.12 6.68
N HIS A 59 -8.06 -7.02 7.80
CA HIS A 59 -8.86 -8.13 8.32
C HIS A 59 -10.06 -8.47 7.42
N GLU A 60 -10.73 -7.48 6.83
CA GLU A 60 -11.84 -7.68 5.91
C GLU A 60 -11.40 -8.44 4.64
N THR A 61 -10.25 -8.08 4.08
CA THR A 61 -9.75 -8.63 2.80
C THR A 61 -8.84 -9.84 2.96
N GLY A 62 -8.29 -10.03 4.15
CA GLY A 62 -7.24 -10.99 4.48
C GLY A 62 -7.64 -12.48 4.44
N PHE A 63 -8.91 -12.78 4.17
CA PHE A 63 -9.43 -14.15 4.13
C PHE A 63 -10.17 -14.51 2.84
N GLU A 64 -10.49 -13.54 1.98
CA GLU A 64 -11.29 -13.76 0.77
C GLU A 64 -10.59 -13.34 -0.54
N PHE A 65 -9.54 -12.53 -0.45
CA PHE A 65 -8.84 -12.01 -1.62
C PHE A 65 -7.67 -12.90 -2.02
N ASP A 66 -7.29 -12.85 -3.29
CA ASP A 66 -6.14 -13.61 -3.82
C ASP A 66 -4.81 -12.89 -3.53
N GLY A 67 -4.85 -11.59 -3.24
CA GLY A 67 -3.66 -10.81 -2.89
C GLY A 67 -3.99 -9.38 -2.44
N ILE A 68 -3.06 -8.81 -1.66
CA ILE A 68 -3.12 -7.42 -1.19
C ILE A 68 -1.84 -6.69 -1.61
N ILE A 69 -1.99 -5.53 -2.23
CA ILE A 69 -0.92 -4.58 -2.47
C ILE A 69 -1.03 -3.50 -1.40
N PHE A 70 -0.03 -3.39 -0.55
CA PHE A 70 -0.05 -2.50 0.61
C PHE A 70 1.04 -1.44 0.52
N ASN A 71 0.66 -0.16 0.58
CA ASN A 71 1.60 0.93 0.80
C ASN A 71 1.23 1.61 2.12
N GLY A 72 2.00 1.33 3.18
CA GLY A 72 1.72 1.86 4.52
C GLY A 72 2.03 3.34 4.70
N GLY A 73 2.63 4.00 3.71
CA GLY A 73 3.13 5.37 3.84
C GLY A 73 4.02 5.51 5.08
N GLY A 74 3.72 6.48 5.94
CA GLY A 74 4.46 6.65 7.20
C GLY A 74 4.36 5.46 8.15
N PHE A 75 3.25 4.71 8.12
CA PHE A 75 3.01 3.61 9.05
C PHE A 75 3.87 2.38 8.80
N THR A 76 4.45 2.23 7.60
CA THR A 76 5.47 1.20 7.34
C THR A 76 6.61 1.26 8.36
N HIS A 77 6.97 2.47 8.81
CA HIS A 77 8.13 2.69 9.67
C HIS A 77 7.77 2.76 11.16
N THR A 78 6.48 2.81 11.52
CA THR A 78 6.04 3.11 12.89
C THR A 78 5.00 2.13 13.44
N SER A 79 4.21 1.47 12.60
CA SER A 79 3.07 0.67 13.05
C SER A 79 3.44 -0.80 13.25
N VAL A 80 3.66 -1.17 14.52
CA VAL A 80 3.70 -2.58 14.92
C VAL A 80 2.31 -3.23 14.76
N ALA A 81 1.24 -2.48 15.02
CA ALA A 81 -0.14 -2.98 14.93
C ALA A 81 -0.52 -3.44 13.52
N ILE A 82 -0.15 -2.68 12.48
CA ILE A 82 -0.36 -3.10 11.08
C ILE A 82 0.54 -4.28 10.72
N ALA A 83 1.79 -4.30 11.19
CA ALA A 83 2.70 -5.42 10.94
C ALA A 83 2.14 -6.75 11.48
N ASP A 84 1.52 -6.72 12.65
CA ASP A 84 0.87 -7.89 13.24
C ASP A 84 -0.45 -8.24 12.53
N ALA A 85 -1.24 -7.25 12.10
CA ALA A 85 -2.44 -7.49 11.29
C ALA A 85 -2.11 -8.21 9.97
N ILE A 86 -1.01 -7.83 9.31
CA ILE A 86 -0.52 -8.50 8.09
C ILE A 86 -0.15 -9.97 8.37
N LYS A 87 0.47 -10.27 9.51
CA LYS A 87 0.83 -11.65 9.90
C LYS A 87 -0.38 -12.50 10.29
N ALA A 88 -1.49 -11.87 10.68
CA ALA A 88 -2.69 -12.53 11.16
C ALA A 88 -3.66 -12.98 10.04
N ILE A 89 -3.39 -12.62 8.79
CA ILE A 89 -4.24 -12.91 7.63
C ILE A 89 -3.62 -13.96 6.70
N ASN A 90 -4.45 -14.62 5.89
CA ASN A 90 -4.01 -15.68 4.97
C ASN A 90 -3.65 -15.14 3.58
N THR A 91 -4.30 -14.05 3.16
CA THR A 91 -4.09 -13.41 1.87
C THR A 91 -2.64 -12.89 1.76
N PRO A 92 -1.89 -13.23 0.70
CA PRO A 92 -0.53 -12.75 0.54
C PRO A 92 -0.49 -11.23 0.36
N VAL A 93 0.32 -10.55 1.17
CA VAL A 93 0.55 -9.10 1.09
C VAL A 93 1.88 -8.82 0.41
N VAL A 94 1.89 -7.90 -0.56
CA VAL A 94 3.11 -7.31 -1.13
C VAL A 94 3.17 -5.85 -0.71
N GLU A 95 4.26 -5.47 -0.06
CA GLU A 95 4.50 -4.08 0.30
C GLU A 95 5.07 -3.33 -0.89
N VAL A 96 4.55 -2.14 -1.16
CA VAL A 96 5.03 -1.27 -2.23
C VAL A 96 5.26 0.15 -1.73
N HIS A 97 6.33 0.75 -2.22
CA HIS A 97 6.66 2.17 -2.03
C HIS A 97 6.94 2.79 -3.38
N ILE A 98 6.39 3.99 -3.58
CA ILE A 98 6.63 4.81 -4.78
C ILE A 98 8.12 5.19 -4.79
N SER A 99 8.52 6.13 -3.93
CA SER A 99 9.92 6.51 -3.77
C SER A 99 10.81 5.38 -3.24
N ASN A 100 12.10 5.40 -3.59
CA ASN A 100 13.11 4.53 -2.97
C ASN A 100 13.30 4.93 -1.49
N ILE A 101 12.83 4.09 -0.56
CA ILE A 101 12.91 4.38 0.87
C ILE A 101 14.36 4.40 1.38
N TYR A 102 15.28 3.68 0.72
CA TYR A 102 16.70 3.58 1.09
C TYR A 102 17.54 4.77 0.61
N SER A 103 17.01 5.64 -0.24
CA SER A 103 17.66 6.89 -0.63
C SER A 103 17.16 8.08 0.19
N ARG A 104 16.41 7.82 1.27
CA ARG A 104 15.75 8.83 2.09
C ARG A 104 16.34 8.84 3.51
N GLU A 105 15.62 9.41 4.46
CA GLU A 105 16.06 9.50 5.85
C GLU A 105 16.19 8.11 6.48
N GLU A 106 17.14 7.95 7.41
CA GLU A 106 17.50 6.65 8.00
C GLU A 106 16.31 5.91 8.62
N TYR A 107 15.36 6.64 9.22
CA TYR A 107 14.15 6.05 9.81
C TYR A 107 13.24 5.37 8.77
N ARG A 108 13.41 5.67 7.47
CA ARG A 108 12.66 5.04 6.38
C ARG A 108 13.30 3.76 5.87
N HIS A 109 14.54 3.48 6.26
CA HIS A 109 15.25 2.27 5.82
C HIS A 109 14.69 1.01 6.51
N ILE A 110 13.94 1.21 7.61
CA ILE A 110 13.34 0.13 8.38
C ILE A 110 11.87 0.03 8.03
N SER A 111 11.47 -1.11 7.46
CA SER A 111 10.06 -1.48 7.27
C SER A 111 9.66 -2.46 8.37
N LEU A 112 8.73 -2.05 9.24
CA LEU A 112 8.14 -2.92 10.26
C LEU A 112 7.11 -3.87 9.65
N THR A 113 6.41 -3.44 8.61
CA THR A 113 5.38 -4.22 7.92
C THR A 113 5.97 -5.27 6.98
N GLY A 114 7.14 -5.01 6.40
CA GLY A 114 7.75 -5.84 5.37
C GLY A 114 8.06 -7.27 5.82
N GLY A 115 8.31 -7.48 7.12
CA GLY A 115 8.53 -8.82 7.68
C GLY A 115 7.29 -9.74 7.66
N GLY A 116 6.08 -9.17 7.54
CA GLY A 116 4.83 -9.92 7.34
C GLY A 116 4.45 -10.12 5.87
N CYS A 117 5.10 -9.39 4.95
CA CYS A 117 4.78 -9.39 3.53
C CYS A 117 5.54 -10.50 2.79
N LYS A 118 5.00 -10.94 1.64
CA LYS A 118 5.66 -11.88 0.71
C LYS A 118 6.86 -11.26 -0.01
N GLY A 119 6.86 -9.94 -0.14
CA GLY A 119 7.92 -9.17 -0.77
C GLY A 119 7.71 -7.69 -0.58
N VAL A 120 8.78 -6.93 -0.81
CA VAL A 120 8.80 -5.46 -0.74
C VAL A 120 9.34 -4.93 -2.06
N LEU A 121 8.61 -4.01 -2.68
CA LEU A 121 9.03 -3.25 -3.86
C LEU A 121 9.16 -1.78 -3.48
N THR A 122 10.27 -1.12 -3.82
CA THR A 122 10.49 0.29 -3.51
C THR A 122 11.31 0.96 -4.61
N GLY A 123 10.94 2.19 -4.99
CA GLY A 123 11.72 3.01 -5.92
C GLY A 123 11.46 2.78 -7.40
N PHE A 124 10.30 2.19 -7.75
CA PHE A 124 9.91 1.91 -9.14
C PHE A 124 8.80 2.84 -9.66
N GLY A 125 8.49 3.93 -8.94
CA GLY A 125 7.52 4.93 -9.34
C GLY A 125 7.76 6.24 -8.63
#